data_AF-A0AAV8G9Z7-F1
#
_entry.id   AF-A0AAV8G9Z7-F1
#
_cell.length_a   1.000
_cell.length_b   1.000
_cell.length_c   1.000
_cell.angle_alpha   90.00
_cell.angle_beta   90.00
_cell.angle_gamma   90.00
#
_symmetry.space_group_name_H-M   'P 1'
#
loop_
_entity.id
_entity.type
_entity.pdbx_description
1 polymer ?
#
loop_
_entity_poly.entity_id
_entity_poly.type
_entity_poly.pdbx_seq_one_letter_code
_entity_poly.pdbx_strand_id
1 'polypeptide(L)'
;MKGSLCHEYETGIPAEEVWQVYGTLRVGQLVQQLLPHLFHKVEVVEGDGGVGTILCITFPSGKGMGYYKEKFIKVDNENYIKEAIGLEGGALSRLFLLLSSN
;
A
#
# COMPACT_ATOMS: atom_id res chain seq x y z
N MET A 1 18.92 7.10 -10.56
CA MET A 1 17.89 7.93 -11.22
C MET A 1 16.59 7.83 -10.43
N LYS A 2 15.89 8.95 -10.20
CA LYS A 2 14.53 8.98 -9.65
C LYS A 2 13.55 9.11 -10.82
N GLY A 3 12.67 8.14 -11.00
CA GLY A 3 11.58 8.19 -11.97
C GLY A 3 10.24 8.39 -11.27
N SER A 4 9.27 9.00 -11.95
CA SER A 4 7.87 9.09 -11.50
C SER A 4 6.97 8.34 -12.47
N LEU A 5 5.97 7.65 -11.92
CA LEU A 5 4.89 7.02 -12.67
C LEU A 5 3.56 7.61 -12.16
N CYS A 6 2.68 8.00 -13.08
CA CYS A 6 1.34 8.48 -12.76
C CYS A 6 0.30 7.54 -13.39
N HIS A 7 -0.79 7.27 -12.68
CA HIS A 7 -1.95 6.55 -13.19
C HIS A 7 -3.21 7.29 -12.76
N GLU A 8 -4.12 7.48 -13.71
CA GLU A 8 -5.40 8.14 -13.51
C GLU A 8 -6.52 7.16 -13.87
N TYR A 9 -7.58 7.17 -13.06
CA TYR A 9 -8.75 6.31 -13.24
C TYR A 9 -10.02 7.06 -12.83
N GLU A 10 -11.01 7.13 -13.73
CA GLU A 10 -12.29 7.78 -13.49
C GLU A 10 -13.34 6.75 -13.02
N THR A 11 -14.14 7.13 -12.03
CA THR A 11 -15.21 6.30 -11.46
C THR A 11 -16.49 7.13 -11.31
N GLY A 12 -17.65 6.48 -11.45
CA GLY A 12 -18.95 7.10 -11.17
C GLY A 12 -19.28 7.22 -9.68
N ILE A 13 -18.37 6.81 -8.80
CA ILE A 13 -18.54 6.84 -7.34
C ILE A 13 -18.05 8.19 -6.80
N PRO A 14 -18.79 8.86 -5.90
CA PRO A 14 -18.34 10.09 -5.25
C PRO A 14 -16.98 9.94 -4.56
N ALA A 15 -16.17 11.01 -4.59
CA ALA A 15 -14.82 10.99 -4.01
C ALA A 15 -14.83 10.64 -2.51
N GLU A 16 -15.82 11.13 -1.76
CA GLU A 16 -15.99 10.81 -0.34
C GLU A 16 -16.17 9.31 -0.10
N GLU A 17 -17.01 8.64 -0.91
CA GLU A 17 -17.26 7.20 -0.77
C GLU A 17 -16.01 6.37 -1.10
N VAL A 18 -15.27 6.76 -2.14
CA VAL A 18 -13.97 6.16 -2.46
C VAL A 18 -13.01 6.36 -1.29
N TRP A 19 -12.99 7.56 -0.71
CA TRP A 19 -12.10 7.90 0.39
C TRP A 19 -12.40 7.14 1.68
N GLN A 20 -13.66 6.86 2.01
CA GLN A 20 -14.02 6.03 3.18
C GLN A 20 -13.38 4.63 3.12
N VAL A 21 -13.08 4.13 1.93
CA VAL A 21 -12.35 2.87 1.73
C VAL A 21 -10.84 3.10 1.66
N TYR A 22 -10.37 3.90 0.70
CA TYR A 22 -8.95 4.04 0.38
C TYR A 22 -8.18 4.93 1.36
N GLY A 23 -8.84 5.92 1.96
CA GLY A 23 -8.27 6.80 2.99
C GLY A 23 -8.14 6.12 4.36
N THR A 24 -8.80 4.98 4.56
CA THR A 24 -8.81 4.28 5.85
C THR A 24 -8.12 2.91 5.76
N LEU A 25 -8.08 2.19 6.87
CA LEU A 25 -7.60 0.81 6.94
C LEU A 25 -8.55 -0.20 6.27
N ARG A 26 -9.76 0.22 5.89
CA ARG A 26 -10.78 -0.66 5.33
C ARG A 26 -10.37 -1.27 3.99
N VAL A 27 -9.61 -0.55 3.17
CA VAL A 27 -9.06 -1.12 1.93
C VAL A 27 -8.23 -2.38 2.19
N GLY A 28 -7.42 -2.39 3.25
CA GLY A 28 -6.59 -3.54 3.62
C GLY A 28 -7.40 -4.78 4.00
N GLN A 29 -8.57 -4.59 4.62
CA GLN A 29 -9.50 -5.66 4.97
C GLN A 29 -10.23 -6.18 3.72
N LEU A 30 -10.69 -5.27 2.86
CA LEU A 30 -11.43 -5.61 1.64
C LEU A 30 -10.54 -6.33 0.62
N VAL A 31 -9.31 -5.89 0.38
CA VAL A 31 -8.44 -6.54 -0.62
C VAL A 31 -8.08 -7.98 -0.23
N GLN A 32 -7.99 -8.30 1.07
CA GLN A 32 -7.82 -9.68 1.52
C GLN A 32 -9.05 -10.53 1.19
N GLN A 33 -10.25 -9.99 1.35
CA GLN A 33 -11.51 -10.71 1.07
C GLN A 33 -11.79 -10.83 -0.43
N LEU A 34 -11.59 -9.76 -1.18
CA LEU A 34 -11.93 -9.66 -2.60
C LEU A 34 -10.85 -10.27 -3.51
N LEU A 35 -9.58 -10.19 -3.09
CA LEU A 35 -8.43 -10.63 -3.88
C LEU A 35 -7.49 -11.54 -3.07
N PRO A 36 -7.99 -12.62 -2.45
CA PRO A 36 -7.18 -13.51 -1.58
C PRO A 36 -6.04 -14.21 -2.32
N HIS A 37 -6.13 -14.31 -3.65
CA HIS A 37 -5.10 -14.86 -4.53
C HIS A 37 -3.96 -13.86 -4.83
N LEU A 38 -4.14 -12.59 -4.49
CA LEU A 38 -3.13 -11.55 -4.59
C LEU A 38 -2.62 -11.13 -3.20
N PHE A 39 -3.49 -11.06 -2.20
CA PHE A 39 -3.13 -10.62 -0.85
C PHE A 39 -3.41 -11.74 0.15
N HIS A 40 -2.36 -12.22 0.82
CA HIS A 40 -2.51 -13.25 1.85
C HIS A 40 -2.90 -12.63 3.18
N LYS A 41 -2.27 -11.52 3.56
CA LYS A 41 -2.51 -10.85 4.84
C LYS A 41 -2.21 -9.36 4.75
N VAL A 42 -2.99 -8.52 5.41
CA VAL A 42 -2.68 -7.10 5.64
C VAL A 42 -2.83 -6.84 7.14
N GLU A 43 -1.75 -6.34 7.75
CA GLU A 43 -1.66 -6.12 9.18
C GLU A 43 -1.27 -4.68 9.47
N VAL A 44 -1.89 -4.10 10.50
CA VAL A 44 -1.43 -2.84 11.08
C VAL A 44 -0.36 -3.19 12.11
N VAL A 45 0.87 -2.75 11.85
CA VAL A 45 2.01 -2.95 12.74
C VAL A 45 2.04 -1.86 13.81
N GLU A 46 1.69 -0.63 13.42
CA GLU A 46 1.66 0.55 14.29
C GLU A 46 0.60 1.53 13.76
N GLY A 47 -0.06 2.26 14.66
CA GLY A 47 -1.01 3.32 14.33
C GLY A 47 -2.47 2.87 14.20
N ASP A 48 -3.32 3.81 13.79
CA ASP A 48 -4.78 3.70 13.78
C ASP A 48 -5.41 3.98 12.40
N GLY A 49 -4.57 4.20 11.38
CA GLY A 49 -4.97 4.62 10.04
C GLY A 49 -4.57 6.06 9.70
N GLY A 50 -4.15 6.87 10.68
CA GLY A 50 -3.62 8.21 10.46
C GLY A 50 -2.15 8.27 10.03
N VAL A 51 -1.58 9.48 9.98
CA VAL A 51 -0.15 9.69 9.73
C VAL A 51 0.68 8.94 10.77
N GLY A 52 1.72 8.25 10.32
CA GLY A 52 2.56 7.41 11.16
C GLY A 52 2.20 5.93 11.13
N THR A 53 0.98 5.58 10.68
CA THR A 53 0.53 4.20 10.57
C THR A 53 1.47 3.38 9.69
N ILE A 54 1.84 2.18 10.15
CA ILE A 54 2.67 1.23 9.42
C ILE A 54 1.85 -0.01 9.09
N LEU A 55 1.77 -0.34 7.79
CA LEU A 55 1.15 -1.55 7.30
C LEU A 55 2.19 -2.58 6.89
N CYS A 56 1.89 -3.86 7.13
CA CYS A 56 2.60 -5.00 6.57
C CYS A 56 1.64 -5.81 5.69
N ILE A 57 1.94 -5.88 4.40
CA ILE A 57 1.18 -6.61 3.40
C ILE A 57 1.97 -7.85 3.01
N THR A 58 1.39 -9.03 3.25
CA THR A 58 1.97 -10.33 2.88
C THR A 58 1.29 -10.84 1.62
N PHE A 59 2.10 -11.28 0.66
CA PHE A 59 1.61 -11.89 -0.59
C PHE A 59 1.63 -13.42 -0.48
N PRO A 60 0.77 -14.13 -1.22
CA PRO A 60 0.78 -15.59 -1.23
C PRO A 60 2.13 -16.18 -1.63
N SER A 61 2.49 -17.29 -0.99
CA SER A 61 3.70 -18.07 -1.26
C SER A 61 3.79 -18.47 -2.74
N GLY A 62 4.98 -18.45 -3.32
CA GLY A 62 5.21 -18.83 -4.73
C GLY A 62 5.20 -17.67 -5.74
N LYS A 63 4.77 -16.45 -5.36
CA LYS A 63 4.84 -15.26 -6.23
C LYS A 63 6.14 -14.44 -6.09
N GLY A 64 7.11 -14.89 -5.29
CA GLY A 64 8.41 -14.23 -5.12
C GLY A 64 8.36 -12.79 -4.57
N MET A 65 7.23 -12.38 -4.00
CA MET A 65 7.03 -11.02 -3.47
C MET A 65 7.17 -10.91 -1.96
N GLY A 66 7.10 -12.02 -1.21
CA GLY A 66 7.27 -12.04 0.24
C GLY A 66 6.27 -11.12 0.94
N TYR A 67 6.78 -10.04 1.53
CA TYR A 67 5.99 -8.99 2.17
C TYR A 67 6.38 -7.60 1.65
N TYR A 68 5.53 -6.61 1.93
CA TYR A 68 5.76 -5.18 1.68
C TYR A 68 5.31 -4.39 2.91
N LYS A 69 6.17 -3.51 3.41
CA LYS A 69 5.84 -2.57 4.48
C LYS A 69 5.79 -1.16 3.96
N GLU A 70 4.79 -0.42 4.39
CA GLU A 70 4.65 1.01 4.09
C GLU A 70 4.28 1.80 5.34
N LYS A 71 4.67 3.08 5.35
CA LYS A 71 4.30 4.04 6.39
C LYS A 71 3.54 5.21 5.78
N PHE A 72 2.42 5.59 6.38
CA PHE A 72 1.67 6.77 5.97
C PHE A 72 2.38 8.04 6.43
N ILE A 73 2.75 8.89 5.49
CA ILE A 73 3.43 10.17 5.75
C ILE A 73 2.48 11.36 5.63
N LYS A 74 1.34 11.19 4.94
CA LYS A 74 0.28 12.18 4.83
C LYS A 74 -1.08 11.49 4.73
N VAL A 75 -2.04 11.99 5.50
CA VAL A 75 -3.47 11.64 5.38
C VAL A 75 -4.24 12.95 5.48
N ASP A 76 -4.77 13.40 4.36
CA ASP A 76 -5.51 14.64 4.22
C ASP A 76 -6.96 14.29 3.84
N ASN A 77 -7.84 14.37 4.83
CA ASN A 77 -9.25 14.01 4.68
C ASN A 77 -10.08 15.11 3.99
N GLU A 78 -9.57 16.33 3.91
CA GLU A 78 -10.27 17.43 3.24
C GLU A 78 -10.07 17.35 1.72
N ASN A 79 -8.85 17.01 1.30
CA ASN A 79 -8.49 16.90 -0.12
C ASN A 79 -8.47 15.44 -0.64
N TYR A 80 -8.76 14.46 0.21
CA TYR A 80 -8.72 13.03 -0.11
C TYR A 80 -7.35 12.57 -0.65
N ILE A 81 -6.27 13.02 0.02
CA ILE A 81 -4.89 12.70 -0.36
C ILE A 81 -4.25 11.82 0.70
N LYS A 82 -3.75 10.65 0.30
CA LYS A 82 -2.91 9.78 1.12
C LYS A 82 -1.55 9.60 0.47
N GLU A 83 -0.50 9.81 1.23
CA GLU A 83 0.88 9.52 0.80
C GLU A 83 1.50 8.49 1.73
N ALA A 84 2.14 7.48 1.15
CA ALA A 84 2.84 6.44 1.86
C ALA A 84 4.25 6.24 1.30
N ILE A 85 5.18 5.87 2.17
CA ILE A 85 6.54 5.49 1.78
C ILE A 85 6.77 4.02 2.07
N GLY A 86 7.33 3.28 1.11
CA GLY A 86 7.75 1.91 1.30
C GLY A 86 8.97 1.84 2.24
N LEU A 87 8.87 1.05 3.30
CA LEU A 87 9.95 0.82 4.27
C LEU A 87 10.79 -0.40 3.90
N GLU A 88 10.13 -1.52 3.61
CA GLU A 88 10.78 -2.81 3.37
C GLU A 88 9.96 -3.65 2.37
N GLY A 89 10.63 -4.57 1.67
CA GLY A 89 9.93 -5.57 0.86
C GLY A 89 9.36 -5.04 -0.47
N GLY A 90 8.60 -5.88 -1.18
CA GLY A 90 8.12 -5.59 -2.54
C GLY A 90 9.25 -5.45 -3.58
N ALA A 91 8.98 -4.77 -4.71
CA ALA A 91 9.96 -4.54 -5.78
C ALA A 91 11.22 -3.76 -5.32
N LEU A 92 11.16 -3.08 -4.17
CA LEU A 92 12.31 -2.41 -3.56
C LEU A 92 13.38 -3.41 -3.09
N SER A 93 12.98 -4.60 -2.61
CA SER A 93 13.94 -5.66 -2.26
C SER A 93 14.64 -6.24 -3.50
N ARG A 94 13.91 -6.43 -4.61
CA ARG A 94 14.49 -6.90 -5.88
C ARG A 94 15.41 -5.84 -6.51
N LEU A 95 15.05 -4.56 -6.43
CA LEU A 95 15.90 -3.47 -6.90
C LEU A 95 17.19 -3.36 -6.06
N PHE A 96 17.10 -3.54 -4.74
CA PHE A 96 18.27 -3.54 -3.86
C PHE A 96 19.23 -4.71 -4.16
N LEU A 97 18.72 -5.93 -4.37
CA LEU A 97 19.53 -7.10 -4.74
C LEU A 97 20.24 -6.94 -6.10
N LEU A 98 19.59 -6.26 -7.06
CA LEU A 98 20.19 -5.97 -8.37
C LEU A 98 21.26 -4.87 -8.30
N LEU A 99 21.17 -3.95 -7.34
CA LEU A 99 22.13 -2.86 -7.15
C LEU A 99 23.29 -3.23 -6.23
N SER A 100 23.12 -4.24 -5.36
CA SER A 100 24.19 -4.79 -4.51
C SER A 100 25.00 -5.92 -5.16
N SER A 101 24.70 -6.26 -6.43
CA SER A 101 25.40 -7.30 -7.21
C SER A 101 26.44 -6.74 -8.19
N ASN A 102 27.02 -5.56 -7.91
CA ASN A 102 28.16 -4.99 -8.63
C ASN A 102 29.34 -4.75 -7.69
#